data_AF-A0ABD5PNA6-F1
#
_entry.id   AF-A0ABD5PNA6-F1
#
_cell.length_a   1.000
_cell.length_b   1.000
_cell.length_c   1.000
_cell.angle_alpha   90.00
_cell.angle_beta   90.00
_cell.angle_gamma   90.00
#
_symmetry.space_group_name_H-M   'P 1'
#
loop_
_entity.id
_entity.type
_entity.pdbx_description
1 polymer ?
#
loop_
_entity_poly.entity_id
_entity_poly.type
_entity_poly.pdbx_seq_one_letter_code
_entity_poly.pdbx_strand_id
1 'polypeptide(L)' 'MALNKLRQLDQNSAGITLPKDDLRIEGLLDENGKLDGEHHVHIRHVDEGEWTLELVEEIHS' A
#
# COMPACT_ATOMS: atom_id res chain seq x y z
N MET A 1 -13.54 2.27 -6.81
CA MET A 1 -12.16 2.66 -7.17
C MET A 1 -11.94 4.10 -6.74
N ALA A 2 -10.97 4.34 -5.86
CA ALA A 2 -10.55 5.70 -5.51
C ALA A 2 -9.46 6.15 -6.49
N LEU A 3 -9.60 7.35 -7.05
CA LEU A 3 -8.54 7.98 -7.85
C LEU A 3 -7.49 8.57 -6.89
N ASN A 4 -6.33 7.93 -6.79
CA ASN A 4 -5.23 8.41 -5.97
C ASN A 4 -4.16 9.10 -6.82
N LYS A 5 -3.58 10.16 -6.28
CA LYS A 5 -2.52 10.92 -6.94
C LYS A 5 -1.16 10.26 -6.65
N LEU A 6 -0.35 10.03 -7.69
CA LEU A 6 1.08 9.76 -7.54
C LEU A 6 1.78 10.99 -6.97
N ARG A 7 2.60 10.78 -5.95
CA ARG A 7 3.38 11.84 -5.28
C ARG A 7 4.84 11.47 -5.31
N GLN A 8 5.68 12.44 -5.63
CA GLN A 8 7.13 12.30 -5.45
C GLN A 8 7.43 12.23 -3.95
N LEU A 9 8.18 11.20 -3.54
CA LEU A 9 8.60 11.01 -2.16
C LEU A 9 10.05 11.45 -1.99
N ASP A 10 10.92 11.03 -2.92
CA ASP A 10 12.32 11.43 -2.97
C ASP A 10 12.84 11.51 -4.41
N GLN A 11 14.17 11.56 -4.60
CA GLN A 11 14.81 11.64 -5.91
C GLN A 11 14.60 10.40 -6.79
N ASN A 12 14.40 9.24 -6.17
CA ASN A 12 14.36 7.94 -6.82
C ASN A 12 13.01 7.23 -6.64
N SER A 13 12.09 7.77 -5.84
CA SER A 13 10.83 7.12 -5.53
C SER A 13 9.61 8.04 -5.63
N ALA A 14 8.50 7.43 -6.05
CA ALA A 14 7.17 7.99 -6.02
C ALA A 14 6.24 6.98 -5.33
N GLY A 15 5.15 7.48 -4.74
CA GLY A 15 4.19 6.65 -4.05
C GLY A 15 2.75 7.12 -4.24
N ILE A 16 1.83 6.22 -3.88
CA ILE A 16 0.41 6.51 -3.75
C ILE A 16 0.01 6.48 -2.29
N THR A 17 -1.09 7.13 -1.94
CA THR A 17 -1.69 7.00 -0.62
C THR A 17 -2.83 6.00 -0.70
N LEU A 18 -2.83 5.00 0.19
CA LEU A 18 -3.95 4.10 0.35
C LEU A 18 -4.97 4.73 1.32
N PRO A 19 -6.27 4.75 0.98
CA PRO A 19 -7.31 5.23 1.88
C PRO A 19 -7.31 4.43 3.19
N LYS A 20 -7.47 5.11 4.33
CA LYS A 20 -7.52 4.44 5.64
C LYS A 20 -8.69 3.46 5.76
N ASP A 21 -9.79 3.70 5.04
CA ASP A 21 -10.95 2.81 5.07
C ASP A 21 -10.62 1.45 4.44
N ASP A 22 -9.85 1.44 3.34
CA ASP A 22 -9.38 0.20 2.71
C ASP A 22 -8.42 -0.55 3.66
N LEU A 23 -7.47 0.17 4.27
CA LEU A 23 -6.53 -0.43 5.23
C LEU A 23 -7.22 -0.98 6.49
N ARG A 24 -8.34 -0.35 6.92
CA ARG A 24 -9.14 -0.83 8.05
C ARG A 24 -9.87 -2.13 7.73
N ILE A 25 -10.38 -2.28 6.50
CA ILE A 25 -11.03 -3.52 6.05
C ILE A 25 -10.04 -4.69 6.12
N GLU A 26 -8.79 -4.43 5.73
CA GLU A 26 -7.69 -5.42 5.78
C GLU A 26 -7.09 -5.61 7.20
N GLY A 27 -7.63 -4.94 8.22
CA GLY A 27 -7.16 -5.08 9.60
C GLY A 27 -5.75 -4.53 9.87
N LEU A 28 -5.24 -3.66 8.99
CA LEU A 28 -3.87 -3.12 9.07
C LEU A 28 -3.74 -1.91 10.00
N LEU A 29 -4.86 -1.43 10.55
CA LEU A 29 -4.90 -0.26 11.42
C LEU A 29 -5.37 -0.61 12.83
N ASP A 30 -4.75 0.02 13.83
CA ASP A 30 -5.18 0.00 15.22
C ASP A 30 -6.49 0.78 15.45
N GLU A 31 -7.00 0.76 16.68
CA GLU A 31 -8.20 1.49 17.10
C GLU A 31 -8.11 3.02 16.91
N ASN A 32 -6.89 3.55 16.79
CA ASN A 32 -6.62 4.97 16.57
C ASN A 32 -6.41 5.29 15.08
N GLY A 33 -6.53 4.31 14.19
CA GLY A 33 -6.33 4.45 12.75
C GLY A 33 -4.87 4.66 12.35
N LYS A 34 -3.93 4.13 13.12
CA LYS A 34 -2.49 4.05 12.79
C LYS A 34 -2.15 2.64 12.32
N LEU A 35 -1.12 2.51 11.48
CA LEU A 35 -0.63 1.19 11.07
C LEU A 35 -0.18 0.41 12.31
N ASP A 36 -0.60 -0.86 12.40
CA ASP A 36 -0.26 -1.75 13.51
C ASP A 36 0.79 -2.77 13.06
N GLY A 37 2.02 -2.65 13.59
CA GLY A 37 3.13 -3.52 13.20
C GLY A 37 3.80 -3.12 11.87
N GLU A 38 4.50 -4.08 11.28
CA GLU A 38 5.20 -3.92 10.01
C GLU A 38 4.46 -4.70 8.92
N HIS A 39 4.12 -4.01 7.82
CA HIS A 39 3.40 -4.57 6.71
C HIS A 39 4.17 -4.32 5.42
N HIS A 40 4.24 -5.35 4.57
CA HIS A 40 4.89 -5.26 3.28
C HIS A 40 3.91 -5.60 2.18
N VAL A 41 4.11 -4.97 1.02
CA VAL A 41 3.30 -5.24 -0.16
C VAL A 41 4.19 -5.61 -1.33
N HIS A 42 3.78 -6.60 -2.10
CA HIS A 42 4.33 -6.83 -3.43
C HIS A 42 3.66 -5.87 -4.42
N ILE A 43 4.48 -5.17 -5.21
CA ILE A 43 4.02 -4.33 -6.31
C ILE A 43 4.48 -4.98 -7.61
N ARG A 44 3.53 -5.36 -8.47
CA ARG A 44 3.83 -5.99 -9.77
C ARG A 44 3.22 -5.16 -10.88
N HIS A 45 4.03 -4.80 -11.87
CA HIS A 45 3.55 -4.25 -13.13
C HIS A 45 2.93 -5.38 -13.95
N VAL A 46 1.66 -5.24 -14.34
CA VAL A 46 0.91 -6.30 -15.03
C VAL A 46 0.59 -5.95 -16.48
N ASP A 47 0.42 -4.67 -16.82
CA ASP A 47 0.20 -4.19 -18.18
C ASP A 47 0.48 -2.67 -18.30
N GLU A 48 0.26 -2.05 -19.46
CA GLU A 48 0.49 -0.63 -19.76
C GLU A 48 -0.12 0.33 -18.72
N GLY A 49 0.68 0.71 -17.73
CA GLY A 49 0.26 1.62 -16.66
C GLY A 49 -0.61 0.96 -15.58
N GLU A 50 -0.64 -0.38 -15.53
CA GLU A 50 -1.36 -1.14 -14.53
C GLU A 50 -0.41 -1.87 -13.57
N TRP A 51 -0.69 -1.72 -12.29
CA TRP A 51 0.01 -2.42 -11.21
C TRP A 51 -0.98 -3.12 -10.31
N THR A 52 -0.59 -4.31 -9.83
CA THR A 52 -1.27 -5.00 -8.74
C THR A 52 -0.47 -4.84 -7.45
N LEU A 53 -1.18 -4.62 -6.34
CA LEU A 53 -0.62 -4.58 -4.99
C LEU A 53 -1.21 -5.74 -4.19
N GLU A 54 -0.36 -6.45 -3.46
CA GLU A 54 -0.73 -7.61 -2.64
C GLU A 54 -0.03 -7.53 -1.30
N LEU A 55 -0.77 -7.67 -0.20
CA LEU A 55 -0.21 -7.73 1.15
C LEU A 55 0.58 -9.02 1.34
N VAL A 56 1.75 -8.92 1.97
CA VAL A 56 2.57 -10.07 2.32
C VAL A 56 2.27 -10.48 3.75
N GLU A 57 1.75 -11.69 3.94
CA GLU A 57 1.42 -12.22 5.27
C GLU A 57 2.67 -12.65 6.07
N GLU A 58 3.77 -13.00 5.39
CA GLU A 58 5.02 -13.39 6.03
C GLU A 58 6.23 -13.10 5.12
N ILE A 59 7.21 -12.34 5.61
CA ILE A 59 8.54 -12.31 4.98
C ILE A 59 9.39 -13.37 5.67
N HIS A 60 9.54 -14.53 5.05
CA HIS A 60 10.57 -15.46 5.46
C HIS A 60 11.93 -14.90 5.01
N SER A 61 12.71 -14.41 5.97
CA SER A 61 14.12 -14.06 5.81
C SER A 61 15.02 -15.28 5.91
#